data_AF-A0A6D2W641-F1
#
_entry.id   AF-A0A6D2W641-F1
#
_cell.length_a   1.000
_cell.length_b   1.000
_cell.length_c   1.000
_cell.angle_alpha   90.00
_cell.angle_beta   90.00
_cell.angle_gamma   90.00
#
_symmetry.space_group_name_H-M   'P 1'
#
loop_
_entity.id
_entity.type
_entity.pdbx_description
1 polymer ?
#
loop_
_entity_poly.entity_id
_entity_poly.type
_entity_poly.pdbx_seq_one_letter_code
_entity_poly.pdbx_strand_id
1 'polypeptide(L)'
;MAAEVLPSARWQYCGAPDGSQRAVLVQFSNGKLQSPGNMRFTLYENKDSTNPRKRNQRILAAETDRLSYVGNNFGTGALKCNTLCRHFVGILNKTSGQMEVYDAELFNMQPLFSGLSPRKQNYFLERAKDLFSNPVSATTW
;
A
#
# COMPACT_ATOMS: atom_id res chain seq x y z
N MET A 1 -43.37 -16.37 8.42
CA MET A 1 -42.04 -16.44 7.78
C MET A 1 -41.01 -16.07 8.83
N ALA A 2 -40.19 -17.02 9.29
CA ALA A 2 -39.12 -16.74 10.23
C ALA A 2 -37.98 -16.05 9.47
N ALA A 3 -37.54 -14.89 9.94
CA ALA A 3 -36.34 -14.24 9.42
C ALA A 3 -35.15 -15.15 9.72
N GLU A 4 -34.46 -15.65 8.70
CA GLU A 4 -33.17 -16.30 8.88
C GLU A 4 -32.24 -15.31 9.59
N VAL A 5 -31.89 -15.63 10.83
CA VAL A 5 -30.85 -14.91 11.56
C VAL A 5 -29.55 -15.25 10.85
N LEU A 6 -29.07 -14.33 9.99
CA LEU A 6 -27.76 -14.46 9.39
C LEU A 6 -26.74 -14.62 10.53
N PRO A 7 -25.88 -15.65 10.49
CA PRO A 7 -24.88 -15.85 11.53
C PRO A 7 -24.04 -14.58 11.64
N SER A 8 -23.99 -14.01 12.85
CA SER A 8 -23.21 -12.81 13.12
C SER A 8 -21.75 -13.07 12.77
N ALA A 9 -21.13 -12.13 12.05
CA ALA A 9 -19.75 -12.30 11.64
C ALA A 9 -18.81 -12.27 12.86
N ARG A 10 -17.96 -13.28 12.98
CA ARG A 10 -16.98 -13.41 14.06
C ARG A 10 -15.65 -12.84 13.63
N TRP A 11 -15.24 -11.76 14.28
CA TRP A 11 -13.98 -11.07 14.01
C TRP A 11 -12.77 -11.86 14.53
N GLN A 12 -11.81 -12.14 13.66
CA GLN A 12 -10.53 -12.75 13.98
C GLN A 12 -9.40 -11.87 13.44
N TYR A 13 -8.58 -11.35 14.33
CA TYR A 13 -7.42 -10.56 13.94
C TYR A 13 -6.27 -11.45 13.47
N CYS A 14 -5.71 -11.13 12.30
CA CYS A 14 -4.66 -11.89 11.63
C CYS A 14 -3.41 -11.05 11.31
N GLY A 15 -3.26 -9.87 11.91
CA GLY A 15 -2.09 -9.01 11.73
C GLY A 15 -0.82 -9.58 12.38
N ALA A 16 0.33 -9.35 11.74
CA ALA A 16 1.63 -9.79 12.28
C ALA A 16 1.99 -9.02 13.57
N PRO A 17 2.59 -9.66 14.60
CA PRO A 17 2.91 -9.00 15.87
C PRO A 17 3.87 -7.81 15.73
N ASP A 18 4.74 -7.86 14.73
CA ASP A 18 5.72 -6.82 14.41
C ASP A 18 5.18 -5.75 13.44
N GLY A 19 3.94 -5.90 12.97
CA GLY A 19 3.29 -5.01 12.01
C GLY A 19 3.92 -5.05 10.61
N SER A 20 4.73 -6.08 10.31
CA SER A 20 5.44 -6.24 9.03
C SER A 20 4.49 -6.55 7.87
N GLN A 21 3.42 -7.30 8.14
CA GLN A 21 2.45 -7.73 7.14
C GLN A 21 1.22 -6.82 7.16
N ARG A 22 1.17 -5.87 6.21
CA ARG A 22 0.03 -4.98 5.99
C ARG A 22 -0.48 -5.14 4.57
N ALA A 23 -1.80 -5.21 4.41
CA ALA A 23 -2.44 -5.12 3.12
C ALA A 23 -2.22 -3.73 2.53
N VAL A 24 -1.72 -3.65 1.30
CA VAL A 24 -1.50 -2.38 0.60
C VAL A 24 -2.78 -2.00 -0.14
N LEU A 25 -3.38 -0.88 0.22
CA LEU A 25 -4.52 -0.29 -0.45
C LEU A 25 -4.09 0.96 -1.22
N VAL A 26 -4.48 1.06 -2.49
CA VAL A 26 -4.10 2.18 -3.35
C VAL A 26 -5.31 2.97 -3.81
N GLN A 27 -5.18 4.30 -3.78
CA GLN A 27 -6.13 5.22 -4.39
C GLN A 27 -5.40 6.04 -5.46
N PHE A 28 -5.85 5.96 -6.71
CA PHE A 28 -5.28 6.77 -7.79
C PHE A 28 -5.94 8.14 -7.84
N SER A 29 -5.14 9.20 -7.93
CA SER A 29 -5.66 10.58 -7.93
C SER A 29 -6.47 10.93 -9.18
N ASN A 30 -6.28 10.19 -10.28
CA ASN A 30 -7.08 10.29 -11.51
C ASN A 30 -8.30 9.36 -11.52
N GLY A 31 -8.67 8.75 -10.38
CA GLY A 31 -9.85 7.91 -10.25
C GLY A 31 -9.63 6.46 -10.67
N LYS A 32 -10.65 5.84 -11.29
CA LYS A 32 -10.60 4.42 -11.64
C LYS A 32 -9.76 4.19 -12.90
N LEU A 33 -8.77 3.32 -12.80
CA LEU A 33 -7.97 2.91 -13.95
C LEU A 33 -8.77 1.98 -14.87
N GLN A 34 -8.59 2.17 -16.18
CA GLN A 34 -9.27 1.38 -17.22
C GLN A 34 -8.73 -0.05 -17.33
N SER A 35 -7.43 -0.26 -17.05
CA SER A 35 -6.75 -1.55 -17.22
C SER A 35 -5.88 -1.89 -16.01
N PRO A 36 -6.49 -2.23 -14.87
CA PRO A 36 -5.76 -2.48 -13.62
C PRO A 36 -4.94 -3.79 -13.62
N GLY A 37 -5.21 -4.72 -14.54
CA GLY A 37 -4.51 -6.02 -14.60
C GLY A 37 -3.08 -5.96 -15.15
N ASN A 38 -2.69 -4.89 -15.83
CA ASN A 38 -1.36 -4.73 -16.44
C ASN A 38 -0.45 -3.83 -15.60
N MET A 39 -0.68 -3.77 -14.28
CA MET A 39 0.10 -2.93 -13.38
C MET A 39 1.21 -3.76 -12.73
N ARG A 40 2.41 -3.19 -12.69
CA ARG A 40 3.52 -3.73 -11.90
C ARG A 40 3.74 -2.84 -10.71
N PHE A 41 3.67 -3.41 -9.51
CA PHE A 41 3.86 -2.67 -8.28
C PHE A 41 5.25 -2.97 -7.72
N THR A 42 5.95 -1.92 -7.27
CA THR A 42 7.18 -2.08 -6.50
C THR A 42 7.08 -1.28 -5.22
N LEU A 43 7.15 -1.97 -4.09
CA LEU A 43 7.20 -1.37 -2.77
C LEU A 43 8.65 -1.22 -2.33
N TYR A 44 9.03 0.01 -2.02
CA TYR A 44 10.30 0.37 -1.43
C TYR A 44 10.12 0.65 0.06
N GLU A 45 10.94 0.01 0.88
CA GLU A 45 10.89 0.16 2.33
C GLU A 45 12.21 0.70 2.86
N ASN A 46 12.11 1.58 3.86
CA ASN A 46 13.27 2.10 4.56
C ASN A 46 13.80 1.06 5.56
N LYS A 47 15.08 0.69 5.46
CA LYS A 47 15.71 -0.30 6.35
C LYS A 47 16.24 0.28 7.67
N ASP A 48 15.98 1.55 7.98
CA ASP A 48 16.36 2.13 9.26
C ASP A 48 15.61 1.43 10.40
N SER A 49 16.32 0.58 11.15
CA SER A 49 15.77 -0.16 12.28
C SER A 49 15.82 0.63 13.59
N THR A 50 16.59 1.72 13.63
CA THR A 50 16.87 2.50 14.83
C THR A 50 15.82 3.56 15.11
N ASN A 51 15.33 4.26 14.08
CA ASN A 51 14.33 5.30 14.21
C ASN A 51 12.94 4.77 13.81
N PRO A 52 12.01 4.56 14.77
CA PRO A 52 10.68 3.99 14.48
C PRO A 52 9.86 4.78 13.45
N ARG A 53 10.07 6.10 13.36
CA ARG A 53 9.39 6.94 12.35
C ARG A 53 9.93 6.68 10.95
N LYS A 54 11.25 6.47 10.82
CA LYS A 54 11.90 6.17 9.53
C LYS A 54 11.65 4.73 9.09
N ARG A 55 11.68 3.78 10.03
CA ARG A 55 11.41 2.35 9.78
C ARG A 55 10.11 2.09 9.03
N ASN A 56 9.08 2.87 9.36
CA ASN A 56 7.77 2.70 8.77
C ASN A 56 7.61 3.44 7.43
N GLN A 57 8.64 4.16 6.95
CA GLN A 57 8.54 4.90 5.69
C GLN A 57 8.56 3.94 4.49
N ARG A 58 7.59 4.12 3.61
CA ARG A 58 7.39 3.30 2.42
C ARG A 58 7.04 4.16 1.22
N ILE A 59 7.53 3.75 0.06
CA ILE A 59 7.21 4.32 -1.26
C ILE A 59 6.64 3.19 -2.10
N LEU A 60 5.50 3.41 -2.71
CA LEU A 60 4.90 2.49 -3.66
C LEU A 60 5.00 3.09 -5.06
N ALA A 61 5.69 2.40 -5.95
CA ALA A 61 5.68 2.67 -7.37
C ALA A 61 4.68 1.75 -8.06
N ALA A 62 3.97 2.27 -9.04
CA ALA A 62 3.17 1.47 -9.96
C ALA A 62 3.47 1.85 -11.40
N GLU A 63 3.80 0.86 -12.21
CA GLU A 63 4.09 1.05 -13.63
C GLU A 63 2.99 0.43 -14.49
N THR A 64 2.58 1.19 -15.49
CA THR A 64 1.73 0.74 -16.60
C THR A 64 2.42 1.06 -17.93
N ASP A 65 1.88 0.55 -19.03
CA ASP A 65 2.38 0.85 -20.38
C ASP A 65 2.44 2.37 -20.63
N ARG A 66 1.41 3.10 -20.20
CA ARG A 66 1.23 4.52 -20.52
C ARG A 66 1.74 5.48 -19.45
N LEU A 67 1.54 5.14 -18.18
CA LEU A 67 1.81 6.05 -17.06
C LEU A 67 2.44 5.32 -15.88
N SER A 68 3.24 6.07 -15.14
CA SER A 68 3.88 5.65 -13.91
C SER A 68 3.24 6.40 -12.76
N TYR A 69 3.11 5.77 -11.60
CA TYR A 69 2.54 6.39 -10.40
C TYR A 69 3.47 6.19 -9.21
N VAL A 70 3.44 7.15 -8.29
CA VAL A 70 4.14 7.05 -7.00
C VAL A 70 3.21 7.45 -5.86
N GLY A 71 3.24 6.69 -4.78
CA GLY A 71 2.61 7.01 -3.50
C GLY A 71 3.60 6.86 -2.36
N ASN A 72 3.46 7.65 -1.30
CA ASN A 72 4.31 7.58 -0.13
C ASN A 72 3.45 7.68 1.13
N ASN A 73 3.85 7.01 2.21
CA ASN A 73 3.15 7.08 3.50
C ASN A 73 3.75 8.13 4.47
N PHE A 74 4.73 8.92 3.99
CA PHE A 74 5.42 9.95 4.76
C PHE A 74 5.57 11.26 3.96
N GLY A 75 5.93 12.33 4.65
CA GLY A 75 6.09 13.66 4.05
C GLY A 75 4.76 14.29 3.64
N THR A 76 4.83 15.30 2.76
CA THR A 76 3.67 16.10 2.32
C THR A 76 2.68 15.31 1.45
N GLY A 77 3.11 14.21 0.84
CA GLY A 77 2.27 13.31 0.05
C GLY A 77 1.56 12.23 0.87
N ALA A 78 1.85 12.13 2.17
CA ALA A 78 1.23 11.15 3.04
C ALA A 78 -0.23 11.48 3.32
N LEU A 79 -1.06 10.44 3.35
CA LEU A 79 -2.40 10.53 3.90
C LEU A 79 -2.32 10.84 5.40
N LYS A 80 -2.78 12.03 5.79
CA LYS A 80 -2.85 12.45 7.20
C LYS A 80 -3.69 11.48 8.05
N CYS A 81 -4.65 10.77 7.44
CA CYS A 81 -5.43 9.77 8.14
C CYS A 81 -4.62 8.54 8.54
N ASN A 82 -3.48 8.21 7.91
CA ASN A 82 -2.66 7.07 8.29
C ASN A 82 -2.06 7.19 9.71
N THR A 83 -1.87 8.42 10.20
CA THR A 83 -1.37 8.66 11.57
C THR A 83 -2.47 8.72 12.62
N LEU A 84 -3.73 8.92 12.20
CA LEU A 84 -4.88 9.13 13.10
C LEU A 84 -5.83 7.92 13.13
N CYS A 85 -5.80 7.08 12.10
CA CYS A 85 -6.70 5.95 11.94
C CYS A 85 -5.91 4.68 11.61
N ARG A 86 -6.32 3.56 12.21
CA ARG A 86 -5.92 2.22 11.74
C ARG A 86 -6.94 1.75 10.71
N HIS A 87 -6.45 1.27 9.59
CA HIS A 87 -7.27 0.73 8.53
C HIS A 87 -7.11 -0.79 8.51
N PHE A 88 -8.18 -1.48 8.13
CA PHE A 88 -8.18 -2.93 8.08
C PHE A 88 -8.82 -3.43 6.79
N VAL A 89 -8.37 -4.58 6.32
CA VAL A 89 -9.04 -5.37 5.26
C VAL A 89 -9.58 -6.63 5.90
N GLY A 90 -10.87 -6.89 5.70
CA GLY A 90 -11.56 -8.08 6.18
C GLY A 90 -11.89 -9.05 5.06
N ILE A 91 -11.59 -10.34 5.25
CA ILE A 91 -12.02 -11.43 4.39
C ILE A 91 -13.10 -12.22 5.15
N LEU A 92 -14.35 -12.11 4.70
CA LEU A 92 -15.48 -12.79 5.33
C LEU A 92 -15.79 -14.10 4.61
N ASN A 93 -15.64 -15.22 5.32
CA ASN A 93 -16.22 -16.50 4.92
C ASN A 93 -17.71 -16.51 5.24
N LYS A 94 -18.55 -16.41 4.21
CA LYS A 94 -20.01 -16.35 4.36
C LYS A 94 -20.63 -17.64 4.88
N THR A 95 -19.96 -18.78 4.69
CA THR A 95 -20.45 -20.09 5.13
C THR A 95 -20.20 -20.31 6.62
N SER A 96 -19.00 -19.99 7.11
CA SER A 96 -18.65 -20.14 8.54
C SER A 96 -18.98 -18.91 9.39
N GLY A 97 -19.22 -17.75 8.76
CA GLY A 97 -19.34 -16.46 9.44
C GLY A 97 -18.02 -15.91 9.98
N GLN A 98 -16.88 -16.53 9.66
CA GLN A 98 -15.57 -16.09 10.14
C GLN A 98 -15.04 -14.92 9.31
N MET A 99 -14.63 -13.83 9.96
CA MET A 99 -14.01 -12.66 9.32
C MET A 99 -12.55 -12.53 9.74
N GLU A 100 -11.64 -12.84 8.84
CA GLU A 100 -10.20 -12.63 9.02
C GLU A 100 -9.87 -11.17 8.74
N VAL A 101 -9.20 -10.49 9.66
CA VAL A 101 -8.95 -9.05 9.58
C VAL A 101 -7.46 -8.75 9.67
N TYR A 102 -6.96 -8.04 8.68
CA TYR A 102 -5.55 -7.69 8.50
C TYR A 102 -5.35 -6.19 8.59
N ASP A 103 -4.22 -5.75 9.16
CA ASP A 103 -3.79 -4.35 9.07
C ASP A 103 -3.69 -3.92 7.61
N ALA A 104 -4.08 -2.69 7.32
CA ALA A 104 -4.00 -2.11 5.99
C ALA A 104 -3.28 -0.76 6.02
N GLU A 105 -2.58 -0.47 4.93
CA GLU A 105 -1.90 0.77 4.70
C GLU A 105 -2.35 1.39 3.38
N LEU A 106 -2.74 2.66 3.43
CA LEU A 106 -3.28 3.36 2.28
C LEU A 106 -2.20 4.23 1.63
N PHE A 107 -2.13 4.16 0.31
CA PHE A 107 -1.27 5.00 -0.53
C PHE A 107 -2.11 5.80 -1.53
N ASN A 108 -1.91 7.11 -1.52
CA ASN A 108 -2.38 7.98 -2.61
C ASN A 108 -1.36 7.97 -3.75
N MET A 109 -1.76 7.37 -4.87
CA MET A 109 -0.94 7.22 -6.06
C MET A 109 -1.10 8.45 -6.96
N GLN A 110 0.00 9.19 -7.15
CA GLN A 110 0.08 10.35 -8.02
C GLN A 110 0.73 10.00 -9.35
N PRO A 111 0.18 10.45 -10.48
CA PRO A 111 0.79 10.22 -11.78
C PRO A 111 2.12 10.94 -11.91
N LEU A 112 3.09 10.27 -12.51
CA LEU A 112 4.36 10.84 -12.90
C LEU A 112 4.32 11.12 -14.40
N PHE A 113 4.27 12.39 -14.76
CA PHE A 113 4.36 12.83 -16.14
C PHE A 113 5.83 12.83 -16.55
N SER A 114 6.23 11.82 -17.33
CA SER A 114 7.59 11.68 -17.84
C SER A 114 7.84 12.72 -18.94
N GLY A 115 8.40 13.87 -18.58
CA GLY A 115 8.97 14.80 -19.57
C GLY A 115 10.32 14.34 -20.13
N LEU A 116 11.04 13.41 -19.49
CA LEU A 116 12.44 13.12 -19.83
C LEU A 116 12.84 11.64 -19.55
N SER A 117 13.14 10.91 -20.63
CA SER A 117 14.16 9.82 -20.75
C SER A 117 13.86 8.39 -20.24
N PRO A 118 14.61 7.36 -20.72
CA PRO A 118 14.17 5.97 -20.83
C PRO A 118 14.64 5.09 -19.65
N ARG A 119 13.70 4.29 -19.10
CA ARG A 119 13.78 3.26 -18.03
C ARG A 119 13.17 3.71 -16.70
N LYS A 120 11.84 3.54 -16.62
CA LYS A 120 10.97 3.84 -15.46
C LYS A 120 11.47 3.21 -14.14
N GLN A 121 11.92 1.96 -14.16
CA GLN A 121 12.43 1.24 -12.98
C GLN A 121 13.59 1.94 -12.25
N ASN A 122 14.55 2.50 -13.00
CA ASN A 122 15.71 3.17 -12.41
C ASN A 122 15.33 4.51 -11.76
N TYR A 123 14.35 5.21 -12.33
CA TYR A 123 13.87 6.47 -11.76
C TYR A 123 13.28 6.28 -10.35
N PHE A 124 12.45 5.27 -10.16
CA PHE A 124 11.84 5.02 -8.85
C PHE A 124 12.84 4.58 -7.80
N LEU A 125 13.80 3.75 -8.18
CA LEU A 125 14.89 3.31 -7.31
C LEU A 125 15.76 4.50 -6.87
N GLU A 126 16.21 5.35 -7.80
CA GLU A 126 17.01 6.53 -7.47
C GLU A 126 16.22 7.51 -6.60
N ARG A 127 14.96 7.78 -6.95
CA ARG A 127 14.08 8.62 -6.12
C ARG A 127 13.87 8.03 -4.71
N ALA A 128 13.76 6.71 -4.58
CA ALA A 128 13.64 6.06 -3.28
C ALA A 128 14.93 6.20 -2.46
N LYS A 129 16.11 6.08 -3.09
CA LYS A 129 17.40 6.32 -2.44
C LYS A 129 17.58 7.77 -2.01
N ASP A 130 17.12 8.73 -2.80
CA ASP A 130 17.17 10.15 -2.43
C ASP A 130 16.28 10.44 -1.21
N LEU A 131 15.12 9.79 -1.12
CA LEU A 131 14.16 9.99 -0.04
C LEU A 131 14.50 9.18 1.22
N PHE A 132 15.17 8.04 1.07
CA PHE A 132 15.59 7.19 2.17
C PHE A 132 17.09 7.39 2.43
N SER A 133 17.45 8.03 3.53
CA SER A 133 18.86 8.27 3.92
C SER A 133 19.70 6.99 4.18
N ASN A 134 19.15 5.79 3.94
CA ASN A 134 19.66 4.47 4.31
C ASN A 134 19.28 3.44 3.23
N PRO A 135 19.88 2.22 3.21
CA PRO A 135 19.62 1.23 2.17
C PRO A 135 18.13 0.84 2.10
N VAL A 136 17.67 0.62 0.87
CA VAL A 136 16.26 0.36 0.54
C VAL A 136 16.06 -1.15 0.29
N SER A 137 14.96 -1.74 0.76
CA SER A 137 14.46 -3.02 0.22
C SER A 137 13.40 -2.73 -0.84
N ALA A 138 13.39 -3.54 -1.91
CA ALA A 138 12.37 -3.47 -2.95
C ALA A 138 11.68 -4.83 -3.08
N THR A 139 10.35 -4.83 -3.02
CA THR A 139 9.53 -6.00 -3.30
C THR A 139 8.63 -5.68 -4.48
N THR A 140 8.60 -6.56 -5.49
CA THR A 140 7.81 -6.36 -6.71
C THR A 140 6.73 -7.43 -6.83
N TRP A 141 5.53 -7.03 -7.25
CA TRP A 141 4.38 -7.90 -7.51
C TRP A 141 3.73 -7.53 -8.84
#